data_AF-A0A6J4SVM4-F1
#
_entry.id   AF-A0A6J4SVM4-F1
#
_cell.length_a   1.000
_cell.length_b   1.000
_cell.length_c   1.000
_cell.angle_alpha   90.00
_cell.angle_beta   90.00
_cell.angle_gamma   90.00
#
_symmetry.space_group_name_H-M   'P 1'
#
loop_
_entity.id
_entity.type
_entity.pdbx_description
1 polymer ?
#
loop_
_entity_poly.entity_id
_entity_poly.type
_entity_poly.pdbx_seq_one_letter_code
_entity_poly.pdbx_strand_id
1 'polypeptide(L)'
;MVDSDDRSPTAAVATQGGARVVVAPPLPPGWVGKPWALQHGLEAASGAVLATLDADTRPRPGLFAALARELDDGADLVTAGTRFVCETAGERLLHPAMLATLVYRFGPAG
;
A
#
# COMPACT_ATOMS: atom_id res chain seq x y z
N MET A 1 7.79 -3.05 8.14
CA MET A 1 7.72 -3.49 6.73
C MET A 1 7.27 -4.93 6.72
N VAL A 2 6.30 -5.30 5.87
CA VAL A 2 5.97 -6.71 5.67
C VAL A 2 6.63 -7.15 4.38
N ASP A 3 7.39 -8.24 4.45
CA ASP A 3 7.94 -8.89 3.26
C ASP A 3 7.10 -10.14 2.94
N SER A 4 6.63 -10.22 1.70
CA SER A 4 5.86 -11.35 1.18
C SER A 4 6.67 -12.22 0.22
N ASP A 5 7.94 -11.90 -0.01
CA ASP A 5 8.86 -12.67 -0.86
C ASP A 5 10.18 -12.90 -0.12
N ASP A 6 10.41 -14.14 0.32
CA ASP A 6 11.59 -14.54 1.08
C ASP A 6 12.91 -14.46 0.28
N ARG A 7 12.84 -14.21 -1.04
CA ARG A 7 14.01 -14.09 -1.93
C ARG A 7 14.36 -12.65 -2.28
N SER A 8 13.59 -11.68 -1.79
CA SER A 8 13.76 -10.28 -2.15
C SER A 8 14.90 -9.63 -1.35
N PRO A 9 15.81 -8.87 -1.98
CA PRO A 9 16.81 -8.07 -1.25
C PRO A 9 16.17 -6.95 -0.41
N THR A 10 14.87 -6.73 -0.56
CA THR A 10 14.12 -5.63 0.04
C THR A 10 14.09 -5.71 1.58
N ALA A 11 13.98 -6.91 2.17
CA ALA A 11 14.08 -7.08 3.63
C ALA A 11 15.42 -6.60 4.20
N ALA A 12 16.53 -6.88 3.51
CA ALA A 12 17.86 -6.46 3.94
C ALA A 12 18.00 -4.94 3.91
N VAL A 13 17.57 -4.30 2.82
CA VAL A 13 17.57 -2.83 2.67
C VAL A 13 16.68 -2.17 3.73
N ALA A 14 15.48 -2.70 3.97
CA ALA A 14 14.57 -2.16 4.97
C ALA A 14 15.14 -2.27 6.40
N THR A 15 15.77 -3.39 6.72
CA THR A 15 16.44 -3.59 8.01
C THR A 15 17.61 -2.59 8.18
N GLN A 16 18.42 -2.39 7.14
CA GLN A 16 19.49 -1.37 7.13
C GLN A 16 18.94 0.05 7.30
N GLY A 17 17.75 0.31 6.77
CA GLY A 17 17.00 1.56 6.98
C GLY A 17 16.35 1.70 8.36
N GLY A 18 16.54 0.73 9.27
CA GLY A 18 16.01 0.75 10.63
C GLY A 18 14.56 0.25 10.75
N ALA A 19 13.98 -0.31 9.69
CA ALA A 19 12.65 -0.88 9.75
C ALA A 19 12.67 -2.25 10.43
N ARG A 20 11.68 -2.50 11.30
CA ARG A 20 11.33 -3.88 11.69
C ARG A 20 10.69 -4.57 10.49
N VAL A 21 11.28 -5.69 10.06
CA VAL A 21 10.74 -6.55 9.01
C VAL A 21 9.90 -7.66 9.63
N VAL A 22 8.71 -7.87 9.08
CA VAL A 22 7.81 -8.98 9.40
C VAL A 22 7.71 -9.83 8.15
N VAL A 23 8.05 -11.11 8.24
CA VAL A 23 7.93 -12.04 7.11
C VAL A 23 6.53 -12.64 7.14
N ALA A 24 5.77 -12.44 6.06
CA ALA A 24 4.48 -13.09 5.91
C ALA A 24 4.68 -14.59 5.64
N PRO A 25 3.87 -15.49 6.24
CA PRO A 25 3.86 -16.90 5.86
C PRO A 25 3.47 -17.11 4.39
N PRO A 26 3.71 -18.31 3.83
CA PRO A 26 3.34 -18.64 2.46
C PRO A 26 1.87 -18.33 2.16
N LEU A 27 1.61 -17.80 0.95
CA LEU A 27 0.27 -17.37 0.53
C LEU A 27 -0.71 -18.56 0.54
N PRO A 28 -1.76 -18.55 1.38
CA PRO A 28 -2.75 -19.61 1.40
C PRO A 28 -3.67 -19.56 0.17
N PRO A 29 -4.33 -20.67 -0.18
CA PRO A 29 -5.28 -20.72 -1.29
C PRO A 29 -6.37 -19.65 -1.17
N GLY A 30 -6.70 -18.99 -2.28
CA GLY A 30 -7.74 -17.96 -2.35
C GLY A 30 -7.31 -16.56 -1.90
N TRP A 31 -6.10 -16.41 -1.36
CA TRP A 31 -5.54 -15.09 -1.02
C TRP A 31 -4.72 -14.48 -2.17
N VAL A 32 -4.61 -13.16 -2.14
CA VAL A 32 -3.73 -12.37 -3.01
C VAL A 32 -2.60 -11.77 -2.17
N GLY A 33 -1.39 -11.72 -2.74
CA GLY A 33 -0.17 -11.39 -1.99
C GLY A 33 -0.21 -10.07 -1.23
N LYS A 34 -0.73 -8.98 -1.83
CA LYS A 34 -0.73 -7.66 -1.19
C LYS A 34 -1.70 -7.56 0.00
N PRO A 35 -2.99 -7.95 -0.12
CA PRO A 35 -3.87 -8.06 1.05
C PRO A 35 -3.34 -9.01 2.13
N TRP A 36 -2.70 -10.12 1.75
CA TRP A 36 -2.09 -11.06 2.70
C TRP A 36 -0.94 -10.44 3.50
N ALA A 37 -0.04 -9.71 2.82
CA ALA A 37 1.02 -8.96 3.48
C ALA A 37 0.44 -7.88 4.42
N LEU A 38 -0.58 -7.13 3.98
CA LEU A 38 -1.22 -6.10 4.80
C LEU A 38 -1.88 -6.70 6.05
N GLN A 39 -2.55 -7.85 5.93
CA GLN A 39 -3.16 -8.56 7.06
C GLN A 39 -2.13 -8.88 8.14
N HIS A 40 -0.97 -9.45 7.77
CA HIS A 40 0.08 -9.74 8.76
C HIS A 40 0.76 -8.49 9.30
N GLY A 41 0.84 -7.42 8.51
CA GLY A 41 1.28 -6.12 8.99
C GLY A 41 0.37 -5.55 10.08
N LEU A 42 -0.94 -5.67 9.87
CA LEU A 42 -1.96 -5.28 10.83
C LEU A 42 -1.86 -6.10 12.12
N GLU A 43 -1.75 -7.43 12.02
CA GLU A 43 -1.62 -8.34 13.18
C GLU A 43 -0.35 -8.09 13.99
N ALA A 44 0.75 -7.70 13.34
CA ALA A 44 2.02 -7.42 14.00
C ALA A 44 2.12 -5.99 14.59
N ALA A 45 1.22 -5.09 14.19
CA ALA A 45 1.18 -3.71 14.67
C ALA A 45 0.48 -3.61 16.03
N SER A 46 0.93 -2.68 16.86
CA SER A 46 0.38 -2.45 18.21
C SER A 46 -0.04 -1.00 18.47
N GLY A 47 0.02 -0.15 17.44
CA GLY A 47 -0.33 1.27 17.55
C GLY A 47 -1.84 1.48 17.57
N ALA A 48 -2.30 2.54 18.24
CA ALA A 48 -3.70 2.94 18.24
C ALA A 48 -4.17 3.45 16.85
N VAL A 49 -3.23 3.97 16.06
CA VAL A 49 -3.43 4.35 14.66
C VAL A 49 -2.50 3.52 13.80
N LEU A 50 -3.06 2.93 12.73
CA LEU A 50 -2.29 2.21 11.72
C LEU A 50 -2.24 3.03 10.43
N ALA A 51 -1.04 3.28 9.93
CA ALA A 51 -0.81 3.88 8.63
C ALA A 51 -0.17 2.86 7.69
N THR A 52 -0.82 2.59 6.55
CA THR A 52 -0.27 1.74 5.48
C THR A 52 0.26 2.62 4.36
N LEU A 53 1.45 2.30 3.85
CA LEU A 53 2.08 2.99 2.73
C LEU A 53 2.76 1.96 1.83
N ASP A 54 2.60 2.11 0.53
CA ASP A 54 3.32 1.28 -0.44
C ASP A 54 4.82 1.57 -0.38
N ALA A 55 5.63 0.52 -0.51
CA ALA A 55 7.09 0.59 -0.34
C ALA A 55 7.79 1.45 -1.42
N ASP A 56 7.14 1.68 -2.55
CA ASP A 56 7.61 2.51 -3.67
C ASP A 56 7.03 3.94 -3.65
N THR A 57 6.22 4.28 -2.65
CA THR A 57 5.66 5.63 -2.52
C THR A 57 6.70 6.62 -1.99
N ARG A 58 6.67 7.84 -2.52
CA ARG A 58 7.51 8.97 -2.09
C ARG A 58 6.66 9.99 -1.34
N PRO A 59 6.45 9.83 -0.01
CA PRO A 59 5.62 10.75 0.75
C PRO A 59 6.28 12.12 0.87
N ARG A 60 5.48 13.19 0.73
CA ARG A 60 5.95 14.54 1.08
C ARG A 60 6.08 14.66 2.61
N PRO A 61 7.05 15.45 3.13
CA PRO A 61 7.11 15.76 4.55
C PRO A 61 5.75 16.27 5.06
N GLY A 62 5.34 15.77 6.22
CA GLY A 62 4.06 16.14 6.83
C GLY A 62 2.83 15.35 6.37
N LEU A 63 2.96 14.42 5.39
CA LEU A 63 1.83 13.61 4.92
C LEU A 63 1.09 12.91 6.07
N PHE A 64 1.80 12.14 6.89
CA PHE A 64 1.17 11.40 8.00
C PHE A 64 0.60 12.33 9.08
N ALA A 65 1.22 13.48 9.32
CA ALA A 65 0.68 14.47 10.25
C ALA A 65 -0.64 15.06 9.75
N ALA A 66 -0.74 15.34 8.44
CA ALA A 66 -1.99 15.80 7.84
C ALA A 66 -3.08 14.72 7.93
N LEU A 67 -2.76 13.45 7.64
CA LEU A 67 -3.71 12.35 7.76
C LEU A 67 -4.16 12.08 9.20
N ALA A 68 -3.24 12.18 10.16
CA ALA A 68 -3.57 12.02 11.58
C ALA A 68 -4.54 13.09 12.07
N ARG A 69 -4.40 14.34 11.61
CA ARG A 69 -5.35 15.42 11.95
C ARG A 69 -6.77 15.12 11.48
N GLU A 70 -6.93 14.58 10.27
CA GLU A 70 -8.25 14.21 9.76
C GLU A 70 -8.88 13.06 10.56
N LEU A 71 -8.06 12.13 11.08
CA LEU A 71 -8.53 11.10 12.03
C LEU A 71 -8.95 11.72 13.37
N ASP A 72 -8.18 12.66 13.90
CA ASP A 72 -8.50 13.37 15.15
C ASP A 72 -9.80 14.20 15.04
N ASP A 73 -10.12 14.69 13.83
CA ASP A 73 -11.35 15.43 13.53
C ASP A 73 -12.60 14.52 13.42
N GLY A 74 -12.46 13.22 13.69
CA GLY A 74 -13.56 12.27 13.86
C GLY A 74 -13.74 11.26 12.73
N ALA A 75 -12.79 11.16 11.80
CA ALA A 75 -12.83 10.12 10.77
C ALA A 75 -12.34 8.77 11.32
N ASP A 76 -13.05 7.68 10.99
CA ASP A 76 -12.61 6.32 11.31
C ASP A 76 -11.52 5.79 10.34
N LEU A 77 -11.49 6.34 9.12
CA LEU A 77 -10.55 5.96 8.07
C LEU A 77 -10.27 7.15 7.14
N VAL A 78 -8.99 7.40 6.88
CA VAL A 78 -8.54 8.44 5.94
C VAL A 78 -7.67 7.80 4.87
N THR A 79 -8.02 8.04 3.60
CA THR A 79 -7.25 7.55 2.44
C THR A 79 -6.75 8.74 1.62
N ALA A 80 -5.47 8.74 1.29
CA ALA A 80 -4.87 9.71 0.38
C ALA A 80 -4.63 9.07 -0.99
N GLY A 81 -5.20 9.67 -2.03
CA GLY A 81 -4.89 9.30 -3.42
C GLY A 81 -3.44 9.62 -3.77
N THR A 82 -2.79 8.74 -4.53
CA THR A 82 -1.44 8.96 -5.04
C THR A 82 -1.46 9.87 -6.28
N ARG A 83 -0.44 10.72 -6.42
CA ARG A 83 -0.15 11.37 -7.70
C ARG A 83 0.75 10.46 -8.53
N PHE A 84 0.24 9.93 -9.63
CA PHE A 84 1.06 9.20 -10.59
C PHE A 84 2.01 10.15 -11.31
N VAL A 85 3.30 9.80 -11.32
CA VAL A 85 4.33 10.50 -12.11
C VAL A 85 4.45 9.75 -13.43
N CYS A 86 3.86 10.32 -14.48
CA CYS A 86 3.87 9.77 -15.84
C CYS A 86 4.48 10.80 -16.80
N GLU A 87 5.63 10.48 -17.38
CA GLU A 87 6.39 11.37 -18.25
C GLU A 87 5.81 11.34 -19.68
N THR A 88 5.38 10.17 -20.15
CA THR A 88 4.92 9.98 -21.53
C THR A 88 3.40 10.00 -21.67
N ALA A 89 2.92 10.28 -22.89
CA ALA A 89 1.48 10.21 -23.19
C ALA A 89 0.94 8.77 -23.07
N GLY A 90 1.75 7.78 -23.41
CA GLY A 90 1.41 6.36 -23.26
C GLY A 90 1.19 5.97 -21.80
N GLU A 91 2.10 6.34 -20.89
CA GLU A 91 1.94 6.11 -19.45
C GLU A 91 0.69 6.77 -18.88
N ARG A 92 0.36 7.99 -19.33
CA ARG A 92 -0.85 8.70 -18.90
C ARG A 92 -2.13 8.00 -19.35
N LEU A 93 -2.13 7.38 -20.52
CA LEU A 93 -3.28 6.64 -21.06
C LEU A 93 -3.40 5.22 -20.50
N LEU A 94 -2.35 4.68 -19.90
CA LEU A 94 -2.36 3.31 -19.34
C LEU A 94 -3.37 3.15 -18.20
N HIS A 95 -3.41 4.10 -17.26
CA HIS A 95 -4.32 4.06 -16.12
C HIS A 95 -5.81 4.05 -16.51
N PRO A 96 -6.32 4.98 -17.34
CA PRO A 96 -7.72 4.95 -17.76
C PRO A 96 -8.03 3.73 -18.63
N ALA A 97 -7.10 3.25 -19.46
CA ALA A 97 -7.28 2.03 -20.25
C ALA A 97 -7.42 0.79 -19.33
N MET A 98 -6.57 0.68 -18.31
CA MET A 98 -6.66 -0.39 -17.31
C MET A 98 -8.01 -0.33 -16.58
N LEU A 99 -8.40 0.85 -16.08
CA LEU A 99 -9.69 1.01 -15.40
C LEU A 99 -10.87 0.64 -16.31
N ALA A 100 -10.87 1.12 -17.56
CA ALA A 100 -11.93 0.84 -18.52
C ALA A 100 -12.06 -0.66 -18.81
N THR A 101 -10.94 -1.37 -18.96
CA THR A 101 -10.96 -2.83 -19.20
C THR A 101 -11.44 -3.61 -17.98
N LEU A 102 -11.10 -3.19 -16.76
CA LEU A 102 -11.64 -3.78 -15.54
C LEU A 102 -13.16 -3.59 -15.43
N VAL A 103 -13.65 -2.37 -15.64
CA VAL A 103 -15.09 -2.07 -15.60
C VAL A 103 -15.84 -2.82 -16.70
N TYR A 104 -15.28 -2.89 -17.92
CA TYR A 104 -15.89 -3.64 -19.01
C TYR A 104 -16.00 -5.14 -18.71
N ARG A 105 -14.97 -5.72 -18.08
CA ARG A 105 -14.91 -7.17 -17.83
C ARG A 105 -15.66 -7.61 -16.58
N PHE A 106 -15.67 -6.78 -15.54
CA PHE A 106 -16.18 -7.14 -14.21
C PHE A 106 -17.37 -6.30 -13.76
N GLY A 107 -17.78 -5.29 -14.54
CA GLY A 107 -18.79 -4.32 -14.17
C GLY A 107 -18.23 -3.14 -13.38
N PRO A 108 -19.02 -2.05 -13.20
CA PRO A 108 -18.63 -0.95 -12.32
C PRO A 108 -18.47 -1.46 -10.88
N ALA A 109 -17.49 -0.91 -10.16
CA ALA A 109 -17.48 -1.02 -8.70
C ALA A 109 -18.75 -0.33 -8.17
N GLY A 110 -19.52 -1.06 -7.36
CA GLY A 110 -20.82 -0.61 -6.85
C GLY A 110 -20.80 0.72 -6.14
#